data_AF-A0A8D8LWH2-F1
#
_entry.id   AF-A0A8D8LWH2-F1
#
_cell.length_a   1.000
_cell.length_b   1.000
_cell.length_c   1.000
_cell.angle_alpha   90.00
_cell.angle_beta   90.00
_cell.angle_gamma   90.00
#
_symmetry.space_group_name_H-M   'P 1'
#
loop_
_entity.id
_entity.type
_entity.pdbx_description
1 polymer ?
#
loop_
_entity_poly.entity_id
_entity_poly.type
_entity_poly.pdbx_seq_one_letter_code
_entity_poly.pdbx_strand_id
1 'polypeptide(L)'
;MAKSTGVVLAKVNFPLYTIQMVTSHHILVGGGGGSAKTGVANGFELFELSHDGKHFYIEDKVRHDTGDNVVMNCDIHSSGSNIYVVAGQENSNQMYKICPEIIQMNGVPKSDGQSNETTDSSIRKRKEKEKERRGTYTQDTRQIHTESMGCVKTS
;
A
#
# COMPACT_ATOMS: atom_id res chain seq x y z
N MET A 1 -19.80 27.95 -13.29
CA MET A 1 -18.78 26.89 -13.18
C MET A 1 -19.14 26.02 -11.99
N ALA A 2 -19.34 24.71 -12.18
CA ALA A 2 -19.58 23.80 -11.07
C ALA A 2 -18.29 23.69 -10.23
N LYS A 3 -18.39 23.94 -8.93
CA LYS A 3 -17.27 23.82 -8.00
C LYS A 3 -17.07 22.32 -7.75
N SER A 4 -16.17 21.67 -8.50
CA SER A 4 -15.78 20.30 -8.17
C SER A 4 -14.95 20.36 -6.89
N THR A 5 -15.60 20.12 -5.75
CA THR A 5 -14.89 19.93 -4.48
C THR A 5 -14.13 18.61 -4.58
N GLY A 6 -12.81 18.67 -4.75
CA GLY A 6 -11.95 17.49 -4.74
C GLY A 6 -12.06 16.75 -3.41
N VAL A 7 -11.90 15.43 -3.45
CA VAL A 7 -11.86 14.58 -2.25
C VAL A 7 -10.43 14.57 -1.71
N VAL A 8 -10.27 14.81 -0.40
CA VAL A 8 -8.98 14.67 0.28
C VAL A 8 -8.73 13.18 0.51
N LEU A 9 -7.68 12.63 -0.10
CA LEU A 9 -7.31 11.23 0.05
C LEU A 9 -6.48 11.00 1.32
N ALA A 10 -5.47 11.84 1.57
CA ALA A 10 -4.52 11.69 2.68
C ALA A 10 -4.36 12.97 3.48
N LYS A 11 -3.96 12.81 4.75
CA LYS A 11 -3.28 13.87 5.51
C LYS A 11 -2.01 13.27 6.10
N VAL A 12 -0.87 13.88 5.80
CA VAL A 12 0.41 13.55 6.42
C VAL A 12 0.71 14.52 7.55
N ASN A 13 1.56 14.09 8.47
CA ASN A 13 1.91 14.85 9.68
C ASN A 13 3.23 15.63 9.55
N PHE A 14 3.67 15.92 8.32
CA PHE A 14 4.86 16.72 8.02
C PHE A 14 4.66 17.57 6.76
N PRO A 15 5.39 18.69 6.60
CA PRO A 15 5.42 19.45 5.36
C PRO A 15 5.82 18.58 4.17
N LEU A 16 5.00 18.55 3.12
CA LEU A 16 5.24 17.77 1.91
C LEU A 16 6.16 18.51 0.94
N TYR A 17 7.21 17.84 0.47
CA TYR A 17 8.13 18.37 -0.53
C TYR A 17 8.12 17.57 -1.84
N THR A 18 7.82 16.28 -1.79
CA THR A 18 7.79 15.43 -2.98
C THR A 18 6.62 14.46 -2.97
N ILE A 19 6.13 14.14 -4.16
CA ILE A 19 5.13 13.10 -4.42
C ILE A 19 5.53 12.36 -5.68
N GLN A 20 5.50 11.03 -5.63
CA GLN A 20 5.83 10.18 -6.78
C GLN A 20 4.94 8.95 -6.84
N MET A 21 4.56 8.56 -8.06
CA MET A 21 3.94 7.25 -8.28
C MET A 21 5.02 6.19 -8.25
N VAL A 22 4.93 5.26 -7.29
CA VAL A 22 5.85 4.13 -7.16
C VAL A 22 5.44 2.98 -8.08
N THR A 23 4.13 2.78 -8.19
CA THR A 23 3.47 1.86 -9.13
C THR A 23 2.16 2.51 -9.57
N SER A 24 1.35 1.86 -10.41
CA SER A 24 0.02 2.36 -10.77
C SER A 24 -0.96 2.50 -9.59
N HIS A 25 -0.67 1.85 -8.46
CA HIS A 25 -1.52 1.82 -7.27
C HIS A 25 -0.79 2.26 -6.00
N HIS A 26 0.43 2.82 -6.10
CA HIS A 26 1.17 3.23 -4.91
C HIS A 26 1.74 4.64 -5.09
N ILE A 27 1.46 5.49 -4.12
CA ILE A 27 1.91 6.89 -4.06
C ILE A 27 2.89 7.00 -2.91
N LEU A 28 4.10 7.47 -3.19
CA LEU A 28 5.05 7.89 -2.17
C LEU A 28 4.93 9.39 -1.99
N VAL A 29 4.90 9.83 -0.74
CA VAL A 29 5.01 11.24 -0.37
C VAL A 29 6.17 11.42 0.59
N GLY A 30 7.01 12.42 0.35
CA GLY A 30 8.20 12.69 1.15
C GLY A 30 8.23 14.13 1.64
N GLY A 31 8.82 14.33 2.81
CA GLY A 31 8.88 15.65 3.42
C GLY A 31 9.51 15.66 4.81
N GLY A 32 9.30 16.75 5.53
CA GLY A 32 9.83 16.90 6.88
C GLY A 32 9.89 18.34 7.38
N GLY A 33 10.13 18.47 8.69
CA GLY A 33 10.21 19.74 9.40
C GLY A 33 11.60 20.38 9.45
N GLY A 34 12.62 19.75 8.88
CA GLY A 34 14.00 20.23 9.00
C GLY A 34 14.73 19.70 10.23
N SER A 35 15.98 20.13 10.38
CA SER A 35 16.84 19.87 11.54
C SER A 35 16.49 20.72 12.78
N ALA A 36 15.46 21.57 12.69
CA ALA A 36 15.10 22.54 13.73
C ALA A 36 14.45 21.94 14.99
N LYS A 37 14.43 20.60 15.16
CA LYS A 37 13.87 19.87 16.33
C LYS A 37 12.47 20.33 16.74
N THR A 38 11.62 20.63 15.77
CA THR A 38 10.25 21.14 15.97
C THR A 38 9.26 20.08 16.45
N GLY A 39 9.69 18.82 16.57
CA GLY A 39 8.82 17.68 16.83
C GLY A 39 8.10 17.15 15.59
N VAL A 40 8.35 17.74 14.42
CA VAL A 40 7.85 17.27 13.13
C VAL A 40 8.80 16.21 12.57
N ALA A 41 8.27 15.03 12.25
CA ALA A 41 9.06 13.93 11.70
C ALA A 41 9.56 14.23 10.28
N ASN A 42 10.70 13.65 9.91
CA ASN A 42 11.23 13.68 8.56
C ASN A 42 11.16 12.28 7.96
N GLY A 43 10.85 12.19 6.67
CA GLY A 43 10.85 10.92 5.97
C GLY A 43 9.89 10.87 4.82
N PHE A 44 9.41 9.66 4.54
CA PHE A 44 8.41 9.42 3.51
C PHE A 44 7.38 8.39 3.95
N GLU A 45 6.19 8.51 3.38
CA GLU A 45 5.07 7.59 3.57
C GLU A 45 4.65 7.02 2.21
N LEU A 46 4.30 5.74 2.17
CA LEU A 46 3.82 5.02 0.99
C LEU A 46 2.37 4.63 1.20
N PHE A 47 1.51 5.12 0.32
CA PHE A 47 0.09 4.84 0.32
C PHE A 47 -0.28 3.90 -0.84
N GLU A 48 -1.20 2.97 -0.59
CA GLU A 48 -1.87 2.23 -1.66
C GLU A 48 -3.13 2.99 -2.08
N LEU A 49 -3.30 3.20 -3.38
CA LEU A 49 -4.45 3.84 -4.01
C LEU A 49 -5.41 2.77 -4.56
N SER A 50 -6.64 2.80 -4.07
CA SER A 50 -7.72 1.89 -4.46
C SER A 50 -8.96 2.64 -4.92
N HIS A 51 -9.88 1.93 -5.58
CA HIS A 51 -11.14 2.47 -6.09
C HIS A 51 -12.28 1.49 -5.87
N ASP A 52 -13.37 1.95 -5.24
CA ASP A 52 -14.53 1.10 -4.89
C ASP A 52 -15.62 1.06 -5.99
N GLY A 53 -15.33 1.63 -7.16
CA GLY A 53 -16.29 1.80 -8.26
C GLY A 53 -16.96 3.16 -8.28
N LYS A 54 -16.87 3.96 -7.21
CA LYS A 54 -17.44 5.31 -7.12
C LYS A 54 -16.40 6.35 -6.72
N HIS A 55 -15.53 6.04 -5.77
CA HIS A 55 -14.54 6.95 -5.22
C HIS A 55 -13.17 6.27 -5.11
N PHE A 56 -12.13 7.08 -5.23
CA PHE A 56 -10.79 6.69 -4.83
C PHE A 56 -10.64 6.80 -3.32
N TYR A 57 -9.92 5.85 -2.74
CA TYR A 57 -9.51 5.86 -1.35
C TYR A 57 -8.06 5.37 -1.25
N ILE A 58 -7.42 5.65 -0.12
CA ILE A 58 -6.04 5.24 0.12
C ILE A 58 -5.89 4.54 1.46
N GLU A 59 -4.87 3.71 1.56
CA GLU A 59 -4.44 3.06 2.78
C GLU A 59 -2.96 3.33 3.02
N ASP A 60 -2.59 3.65 4.26
CA ASP A 60 -1.18 3.77 4.66
C ASP A 60 -0.54 2.37 4.71
N LYS A 61 0.59 2.20 4.04
CA LYS A 61 1.32 0.91 3.99
C LYS A 61 2.65 0.98 4.69
N VAL A 62 3.41 2.05 4.47
CA VAL A 62 4.76 2.17 5.00
C VAL A 62 5.03 3.61 5.39
N ARG A 63 5.57 3.77 6.59
CA ARG A 63 6.22 5.00 7.02
C ARG A 63 7.69 4.73 7.27
N HIS A 64 8.55 5.53 6.64
CA HIS A 64 9.99 5.44 6.80
C HIS A 64 10.52 6.76 7.38
N ASP A 65 11.06 6.70 8.59
CA ASP A 65 11.68 7.83 9.27
C ASP A 65 13.14 7.98 8.85
N THR A 66 13.57 9.20 8.54
CA THR A 66 14.94 9.51 8.10
C THR A 66 15.75 10.30 9.13
N GLY A 67 15.26 10.39 10.36
CA GLY A 67 15.87 11.10 11.47
C GLY A 67 15.91 12.59 11.22
N ASP A 68 17.10 13.19 11.31
CA ASP A 68 17.29 14.63 11.08
C ASP A 68 17.31 14.99 9.58
N ASN A 69 17.36 14.00 8.68
CA ASN A 69 17.53 14.24 7.25
C ASN A 69 16.17 14.40 6.57
N VAL A 70 15.86 15.59 6.06
CA VAL A 70 14.59 15.82 5.37
C VAL A 70 14.62 15.26 3.95
N VAL A 71 13.52 14.62 3.53
CA VAL A 71 13.33 14.26 2.12
C VAL A 71 12.79 15.47 1.37
N MET A 72 13.63 16.07 0.53
CA MET A 72 13.30 17.30 -0.23
C MET A 72 12.85 17.02 -1.65
N ASN A 73 13.38 15.97 -2.26
CA ASN A 73 12.94 15.46 -3.56
C ASN A 73 13.14 13.95 -3.60
N CYS A 74 12.58 13.29 -4.61
CA CYS A 74 12.93 11.91 -4.89
C CYS A 74 12.71 11.54 -6.35
N ASP A 75 13.41 10.49 -6.77
CA ASP A 75 13.17 9.81 -8.04
C ASP A 75 13.01 8.30 -7.81
N ILE A 76 12.30 7.64 -8.72
CA ILE A 76 11.92 6.22 -8.59
C ILE A 76 12.31 5.45 -9.84
N HIS A 77 13.00 4.33 -9.63
CA HIS A 77 13.35 3.40 -10.69
C HIS A 77 12.95 1.97 -10.32
N SER A 78 12.16 1.32 -11.18
CA SER A 78 11.77 -0.08 -11.02
C SER A 78 12.63 -0.99 -11.88
N SER A 79 13.16 -2.07 -11.30
CA SER A 79 13.86 -3.12 -12.03
C SER A 79 13.44 -4.50 -11.51
N GLY A 80 12.66 -5.22 -12.34
CA GLY A 80 12.07 -6.51 -11.96
C GLY A 80 11.02 -6.33 -10.87
N SER A 81 11.15 -7.10 -9.79
CA SER A 81 10.29 -6.99 -8.60
C SER A 81 10.74 -5.90 -7.61
N ASN A 82 11.92 -5.33 -7.81
CA ASN A 82 12.50 -4.36 -6.90
C ASN A 82 12.20 -2.94 -7.39
N ILE A 83 11.88 -2.07 -6.45
CA ILE A 83 11.74 -0.64 -6.72
C ILE A 83 12.82 0.09 -5.93
N TYR A 84 13.52 1.00 -6.58
CA TYR A 84 14.55 1.82 -5.98
C TYR A 84 14.03 3.25 -5.89
N VAL A 85 14.20 3.86 -4.73
CA VAL A 85 13.87 5.26 -4.48
C VAL A 85 15.16 5.97 -4.11
N VAL A 86 15.49 7.03 -4.82
CA VAL A 86 16.58 7.93 -4.43
C VAL A 86 15.94 9.17 -3.85
N ALA A 87 16.15 9.40 -2.56
CA ALA A 87 15.67 10.59 -1.87
C ALA A 87 16.80 11.62 -1.77
N GLY A 88 16.59 12.81 -2.32
CA GLY A 88 17.44 13.94 -2.07
C GLY A 88 17.18 14.47 -0.67
N GLN A 89 18.20 14.33 0.17
CA GLN A 89 18.30 14.92 1.50
C GLN A 89 19.28 16.08 1.46
N GLU A 90 19.24 16.97 2.46
CA GLU A 90 19.96 18.26 2.47
C GLU A 90 21.36 18.21 1.82
N ASN A 91 22.22 17.26 2.24
CA ASN A 91 23.61 17.15 1.77
C ASN A 91 23.94 15.80 1.11
N SER A 92 22.94 14.96 0.83
CA SER A 92 23.16 13.61 0.30
C SER A 92 21.94 13.06 -0.41
N ASN A 93 22.17 12.17 -1.36
CA ASN A 93 21.12 11.37 -1.97
C ASN A 93 21.14 9.98 -1.36
N GLN A 94 20.12 9.63 -0.59
CA GLN A 94 19.98 8.32 0.03
C GLN A 94 19.15 7.41 -0.86
N MET A 95 19.68 6.23 -1.17
CA MET A 95 18.96 5.21 -1.92
C MET A 95 18.28 4.23 -0.97
N TYR A 96 17.02 3.93 -1.26
CA TYR A 96 16.18 2.96 -0.60
C TYR A 96 15.70 1.92 -1.61
N LYS A 97 15.51 0.70 -1.14
CA LYS A 97 14.87 -0.38 -1.88
C LYS A 97 13.50 -0.66 -1.27
N ILE A 98 12.47 -0.63 -2.11
CA ILE A 98 11.12 -1.04 -1.78
C ILE A 98 10.91 -2.42 -2.37
N CYS A 99 10.60 -3.37 -1.50
CA CYS A 99 10.36 -4.77 -1.83
C CYS A 99 8.90 -5.11 -1.50
N PRO A 100 8.06 -5.40 -2.50
CA PRO A 100 6.73 -5.92 -2.28
C PRO A 100 6.79 -7.43 -1.99
N GLU A 101 6.23 -7.83 -0.85
CA GLU A 101 6.02 -9.23 -0.47
C GLU A 101 4.52 -9.57 -0.56
N ILE A 102 4.20 -10.65 -1.27
CA ILE A 102 2.82 -11.12 -1.42
C ILE A 102 2.51 -12.06 -0.25
N ILE A 103 1.63 -11.63 0.66
CA ILE A 103 1.16 -12.49 1.75
C ILE A 103 -0.21 -13.04 1.36
N GLN A 104 -0.26 -14.34 1.12
CA GLN A 104 -1.51 -15.07 0.96
C GLN A 104 -2.12 -15.30 2.34
N MET A 105 -3.21 -14.60 2.66
CA MET A 105 -4.01 -14.94 3.83
C MET A 105 -4.85 -16.19 3.52
N ASN A 106 -4.50 -17.32 4.16
CA ASN A 106 -5.33 -18.52 4.12
C ASN A 106 -6.70 -18.19 4.74
N GLY A 107 -7.76 -18.33 3.92
CA GLY A 107 -9.12 -17.95 4.28
C GLY A 107 -9.62 -18.62 5.57
N VAL A 108 -10.27 -17.85 6.42
CA VAL A 108 -10.97 -18.33 7.62
C VAL A 108 -11.97 -19.42 7.20
N PRO A 109 -11.90 -20.66 7.73
CA PRO A 109 -12.93 -21.65 7.48
C PRO A 109 -14.24 -21.16 8.09
N LYS A 110 -15.29 -21.10 7.28
CA LYS A 110 -16.65 -20.91 7.79
C LYS A 110 -16.96 -22.06 8.75
N SER A 111 -17.35 -21.73 9.97
CA SER A 111 -17.94 -22.69 10.89
C SER A 111 -19.30 -23.12 10.32
N ASP A 112 -19.34 -24.24 9.61
CA ASP A 112 -20.58 -24.90 9.22
C ASP A 112 -21.21 -25.47 10.50
N GLY A 113 -22.19 -24.74 11.04
CA GLY A 113 -23.12 -25.27 12.01
C GLY A 113 -24.25 -26.01 11.31
N GLN A 114 -24.48 -27.27 11.69
CA GLN A 114 -25.69 -28.11 11.64
C GLN A 114 -25.35 -29.55 11.18
N SER A 115 -25.96 -30.63 11.64
CA SER A 115 -27.10 -30.88 12.53
C SER A 115 -27.20 -32.41 12.67
N ASN A 116 -27.78 -32.89 13.77
CA ASN A 116 -28.11 -34.30 13.98
C ASN A 116 -29.12 -34.84 12.95
N GLU A 117 -29.03 -36.17 12.77
CA GLU A 117 -29.70 -37.11 11.86
C GLU A 117 -31.24 -37.05 11.80
N THR A 118 -31.84 -37.46 10.67
CA THR A 118 -32.72 -38.67 10.58
C THR A 118 -33.32 -38.96 9.18
N THR A 119 -33.31 -40.25 8.82
CA THR A 119 -34.23 -41.08 8.00
C THR A 119 -34.52 -40.82 6.51
N ASP A 120 -34.00 -41.75 5.70
CA ASP A 120 -34.65 -42.66 4.73
C ASP A 120 -35.77 -42.16 3.78
N SER A 121 -35.49 -42.21 2.46
CA SER A 121 -36.27 -42.98 1.46
C SER A 121 -35.92 -42.57 0.02
N SER A 122 -35.91 -43.58 -0.84
CA SER A 122 -35.76 -43.57 -2.30
C SER A 122 -36.48 -42.44 -3.04
N ILE A 123 -35.83 -41.85 -4.07
CA ILE A 123 -36.37 -41.56 -5.42
C ILE A 123 -35.29 -40.87 -6.27
N ARG A 124 -34.99 -41.43 -7.45
CA ARG A 124 -34.12 -40.84 -8.49
C ARG A 124 -34.74 -39.57 -9.07
N LYS A 125 -34.04 -38.43 -9.07
CA LYS A 125 -34.30 -37.29 -9.97
C LYS A 125 -33.00 -36.65 -10.46
N ARG A 126 -32.82 -36.66 -11.79
CA ARG A 126 -31.78 -35.93 -12.52
C ARG A 126 -32.10 -34.43 -12.46
N LYS A 127 -31.13 -33.59 -12.10
CA LYS A 127 -31.27 -32.11 -12.12
C LYS A 127 -29.99 -31.48 -12.66
N GLU A 128 -30.08 -30.87 -13.83
CA GLU A 128 -29.12 -29.87 -14.30
C GLU A 128 -29.15 -28.68 -13.34
N LYS A 129 -27.98 -28.19 -12.93
CA LYS A 129 -27.81 -26.82 -12.46
C LYS A 129 -26.36 -26.37 -12.57
N GLU A 130 -26.19 -25.38 -13.44
CA GLU A 130 -25.14 -24.37 -13.48
C GLU A 130 -24.64 -24.04 -12.06
N LYS A 131 -23.40 -24.45 -11.77
CA LYS A 131 -22.75 -24.14 -10.51
C LYS A 131 -22.12 -22.77 -10.65
N GLU A 132 -22.92 -21.76 -10.27
CA GLU A 132 -22.50 -20.41 -9.98
C GLU A 132 -21.20 -20.45 -9.15
N ARG A 133 -20.07 -20.19 -9.82
CA ARG A 133 -18.76 -20.07 -9.17
C ARG A 133 -18.80 -18.81 -8.32
N ARG A 134 -19.24 -18.93 -7.07
CA ARG A 134 -18.91 -17.95 -6.03
C ARG A 134 -17.39 -17.98 -5.86
N GLY A 135 -16.70 -17.11 -6.60
CA GLY A 135 -15.30 -16.84 -6.38
C GLY A 135 -15.13 -16.38 -4.93
N THR A 136 -14.28 -17.08 -4.19
CA THR A 136 -13.67 -16.50 -3.00
C THR A 136 -12.79 -15.35 -3.49
N TYR A 137 -13.10 -14.13 -3.04
CA TYR A 137 -12.14 -13.04 -3.13
C TYR A 137 -11.02 -13.35 -2.14
N THR A 138 -9.88 -13.81 -2.64
CA THR A 138 -8.62 -13.75 -1.89
C THR A 138 -8.21 -12.28 -1.87
N GLN A 139 -8.21 -11.66 -0.70
CA GLN A 139 -7.53 -10.39 -0.52
C GLN A 139 -6.03 -10.70 -0.43
N ASP A 140 -5.31 -10.51 -1.53
CA ASP A 140 -3.85 -10.55 -1.53
C ASP A 140 -3.34 -9.26 -0.87
N THR A 141 -3.09 -9.30 0.43
CA THR A 141 -2.40 -8.20 1.12
C THR A 141 -0.93 -8.21 0.73
N ARG A 142 -0.46 -7.16 0.06
CA ARG A 142 0.96 -6.93 -0.19
C ARG A 142 1.56 -6.24 1.03
N GLN A 143 2.47 -6.90 1.73
CA GLN A 143 3.35 -6.19 2.66
C GLN A 143 4.45 -5.53 1.86
N ILE A 144 4.80 -4.31 2.24
CA ILE A 144 5.85 -3.55 1.58
C ILE A 144 6.89 -3.21 2.64
N HIS A 145 8.15 -3.55 2.37
CA HIS A 145 9.24 -3.18 3.24
C HIS A 145 10.21 -2.25 2.52
N THR A 146 10.79 -1.34 3.30
CA THR A 146 11.83 -0.39 2.86
C THR A 146 13.16 -0.77 3.48
N GLU A 147 14.18 -0.93 2.66
CA GLU A 147 15.55 -1.18 3.09
C GLU A 147 16.43 0.02 2.70
N SER A 148 17.19 0.56 3.65
CA SER A 148 18.21 1.56 3.35
C SER A 148 19.40 0.87 2.68
N MET A 149 19.80 1.36 1.50
CA MET A 149 20.91 0.78 0.77
C MET A 149 22.20 1.59 0.99
N GLY A 150 22.35 2.69 0.26
CA GLY A 150 23.59 3.49 0.27
C GLY A 150 23.32 4.94 -0.08
N CYS A 151 24.24 5.82 0.34
CA CYS A 151 24.15 7.26 0.12
C CYS A 151 25.22 7.73 -0.87
N VAL A 152 24.85 8.63 -1.77
CA VAL A 152 25.79 9.44 -2.55
C VAL A 152 25.88 10.82 -1.90
N LYS A 153 27.07 11.20 -1.43
CA LYS A 153 27.31 12.53 -0.87
C LYS A 153 27.66 13.51 -1.99
N THR A 154 27.06 14.69 -1.94
CA THR A 154 27.45 15.80 -2.80
C THR A 154 28.57 16.58 -2.10
N SER A 155 29.67 16.81 -2.81
CA SER A 155 30.86 17.54 -2.33
C SER A 155 30.66 19.03 -2.24
#